data_AF-A0A7S3B7K5-F1
#
_entry.id   AF-A0A7S3B7K5-F1
#
_cell.length_a   1.000
_cell.length_b   1.000
_cell.length_c   1.000
_cell.angle_alpha   90.00
_cell.angle_beta   90.00
_cell.angle_gamma   90.00
#
_symmetry.space_group_name_H-M   'P 1'
#
loop_
_entity.id
_entity.type
_entity.pdbx_description
1 polymer ?
#
loop_
_entity_poly.entity_id
_entity_poly.type
_entity_poly.pdbx_seq_one_letter_code
_entity_poly.pdbx_strand_id
1 'polypeptide(L)'
;AYQRRYPAGAFGGDGDRLRLAAMVSAVDDAVGRVVSKLQRMHMYDQTLLLLTTDNGAPVCTGDIPAAELCSVRCGGSNGMLRGSKMTDWEGGVRGLAVVSGGVVPSGRR
;
A
#
# COMPACT_ATOMS: atom_id res chain seq x y z
N ALA A 1 1.92 -17.14 -7.34
CA ALA A 1 0.92 -16.62 -8.28
C ALA A 1 1.22 -15.15 -8.63
N TYR A 2 1.17 -14.22 -7.68
CA TYR A 2 1.39 -12.79 -7.93
C TYR A 2 2.79 -12.44 -8.47
N GLN A 3 3.86 -13.07 -8.00
CA GLN A 3 5.20 -12.83 -8.56
C GLN A 3 5.32 -13.19 -10.05
N ARG A 4 4.45 -14.07 -10.58
CA ARG A 4 4.41 -14.37 -12.02
C ARG A 4 3.77 -13.23 -12.83
N ARG A 5 2.92 -12.40 -12.21
CA ARG A 5 2.38 -11.15 -12.81
C ARG A 5 3.46 -10.05 -12.88
N TYR A 6 4.50 -10.14 -12.06
CA TYR A 6 5.58 -9.17 -11.96
C TYR A 6 6.96 -9.83 -12.14
N PRO A 7 7.25 -10.41 -13.33
CA PRO A 7 8.51 -11.10 -13.56
C PRO A 7 9.69 -10.12 -13.52
N ALA A 8 10.82 -10.59 -13.00
CA ALA A 8 12.07 -9.83 -13.00
C ALA A 8 12.44 -9.41 -14.43
N GLY A 9 12.81 -8.15 -14.62
CA GLY A 9 13.21 -7.60 -15.92
C GLY A 9 12.10 -6.96 -16.76
N ALA A 10 10.81 -7.14 -16.43
CA ALA A 10 9.72 -6.54 -17.20
C ALA A 10 9.65 -4.99 -17.14
N PHE A 11 10.32 -4.37 -16.16
CA PHE A 11 10.27 -2.93 -15.91
C PHE A 11 11.64 -2.31 -15.57
N GLY A 12 12.74 -2.84 -16.11
CA GLY A 12 14.05 -2.17 -16.00
C GLY A 12 14.79 -2.32 -14.66
N GLY A 13 14.45 -3.31 -13.82
CA GLY A 13 15.40 -3.83 -12.83
C GLY A 13 15.38 -3.23 -11.42
N ASP A 14 14.25 -3.31 -10.70
CA ASP A 14 14.24 -3.24 -9.24
C ASP A 14 13.44 -4.42 -8.67
N GLY A 15 14.17 -5.45 -8.20
CA GLY A 15 13.58 -6.68 -7.68
C GLY A 15 12.74 -6.47 -6.41
N ASP A 16 13.06 -5.47 -5.60
CA ASP A 16 12.31 -5.16 -4.39
C ASP A 16 11.01 -4.43 -4.72
N ARG A 17 11.03 -3.53 -5.70
CA ARG A 17 9.81 -2.88 -6.20
C ARG A 17 8.84 -3.86 -6.84
N LEU A 18 9.34 -4.82 -7.64
CA LEU A 18 8.49 -5.87 -8.22
C LEU A 18 7.94 -6.82 -7.16
N ARG A 19 8.74 -7.16 -6.14
CA ARG A 19 8.27 -7.96 -5.00
C ARG A 19 7.16 -7.23 -4.24
N LEU A 20 7.33 -5.93 -3.98
CA LEU A 20 6.29 -5.12 -3.34
C LEU A 20 5.03 -5.04 -4.20
N ALA A 21 5.15 -4.82 -5.51
CA ALA A 21 3.99 -4.81 -6.42
C ALA A 21 3.21 -6.13 -6.39
N ALA A 22 3.90 -7.27 -6.31
CA ALA A 22 3.27 -8.57 -6.13
C ALA A 22 2.55 -8.70 -4.77
N MET A 23 3.12 -8.15 -3.69
CA MET A 23 2.47 -8.13 -2.37
C MET A 23 1.23 -7.24 -2.36
N VAL A 24 1.32 -6.01 -2.89
CA VAL A 24 0.19 -5.07 -2.97
C VAL A 24 -0.94 -5.65 -3.81
N SER A 25 -0.64 -6.33 -4.91
CA SER A 25 -1.66 -7.00 -5.73
C SER A 25 -2.41 -8.12 -4.98
N ALA A 26 -1.71 -8.83 -4.10
CA ALA A 26 -2.35 -9.84 -3.26
C ALA A 26 -3.29 -9.22 -2.23
N VAL A 27 -2.93 -8.05 -1.69
CA VAL A 27 -3.79 -7.27 -0.78
C VAL A 27 -5.01 -6.75 -1.52
N ASP A 28 -4.83 -6.16 -2.71
CA ASP A 28 -5.92 -5.64 -3.55
C ASP A 28 -6.97 -6.73 -3.86
N ASP A 29 -6.54 -7.90 -4.34
CA ASP A 29 -7.42 -9.04 -4.58
C ASP A 29 -8.11 -9.52 -3.29
N ALA A 30 -7.41 -9.50 -2.15
CA ALA A 30 -7.98 -9.90 -0.87
C ALA A 30 -9.07 -8.93 -0.40
N VAL A 31 -8.87 -7.63 -0.54
CA VAL A 31 -9.87 -6.60 -0.27
C VAL A 31 -11.09 -6.83 -1.17
N GLY A 32 -10.88 -7.05 -2.47
CA GLY A 32 -11.96 -7.37 -3.41
C GLY A 32 -12.78 -8.59 -2.99
N ARG A 33 -12.13 -9.66 -2.50
CA ARG A 33 -12.81 -10.85 -1.96
C ARG A 33 -13.65 -10.54 -0.71
N VAL A 34 -13.14 -9.73 0.22
CA VAL A 34 -13.88 -9.31 1.42
C VAL A 34 -15.10 -8.48 1.04
N VAL A 35 -14.93 -7.45 0.20
CA VAL A 35 -16.03 -6.61 -0.30
C VAL A 35 -17.10 -7.46 -0.99
N SER A 36 -16.69 -8.36 -1.89
CA SER A 36 -17.60 -9.25 -2.61
C SER A 36 -18.36 -10.19 -1.66
N LYS A 37 -17.72 -10.65 -0.57
CA LYS A 37 -18.36 -11.50 0.44
C LYS A 37 -19.39 -10.71 1.25
N LEU A 38 -19.07 -9.47 1.64
CA LEU A 38 -20.01 -8.58 2.33
C LEU A 38 -21.24 -8.29 1.47
N GLN A 39 -21.06 -8.05 0.17
CA GLN A 39 -22.17 -7.86 -0.78
C GLN A 39 -23.05 -9.10 -0.89
N ARG A 40 -22.46 -10.29 -1.08
CA ARG A 40 -23.20 -11.56 -1.15
C ARG A 40 -23.92 -11.92 0.15
N MET A 41 -23.48 -11.40 1.28
CA MET A 41 -24.11 -11.60 2.59
C MET A 41 -25.11 -10.49 2.93
N HIS A 42 -25.36 -9.54 2.02
CA HIS A 42 -26.21 -8.37 2.27
C HIS A 42 -25.77 -7.53 3.47
N MET A 43 -24.48 -7.58 3.83
CA MET A 43 -23.89 -6.83 4.95
C MET A 43 -23.21 -5.53 4.50
N TYR A 44 -22.90 -5.41 3.20
CA TYR A 44 -22.17 -4.26 2.68
C TYR A 44 -22.85 -2.93 3.01
N ASP A 45 -24.17 -2.85 2.90
CA ASP A 45 -24.96 -1.63 3.12
C ASP A 45 -24.93 -1.11 4.56
N GLN A 46 -24.57 -1.95 5.52
CA GLN A 46 -24.40 -1.57 6.93
C GLN A 46 -22.94 -1.58 7.39
N THR A 47 -21.98 -1.69 6.47
CA THR A 47 -20.55 -1.76 6.78
C THR A 47 -19.85 -0.46 6.42
N LEU A 48 -19.04 0.07 7.34
CA LEU A 48 -18.01 1.07 7.04
C LEU A 48 -16.70 0.36 6.72
N LEU A 49 -16.08 0.72 5.59
CA LEU A 49 -14.76 0.21 5.21
C LEU A 49 -13.73 1.34 5.31
N LEU A 50 -12.65 1.08 6.05
CA LEU A 50 -11.47 1.94 6.13
C LEU A 50 -10.24 1.12 5.71
N LEU A 51 -9.55 1.57 4.67
CA LEU A 51 -8.23 1.07 4.29
C LEU A 51 -7.19 2.15 4.57
N THR A 52 -6.16 1.80 5.32
CA THR A 52 -5.06 2.72 5.64
C THR A 52 -3.74 1.98 5.85
N THR A 53 -2.68 2.72 6.18
CA THR A 53 -1.32 2.23 6.45
C THR A 53 -0.86 2.71 7.82
N ASP A 54 0.02 1.96 8.47
CA ASP A 54 0.55 2.27 9.80
C ASP A 54 1.69 3.31 9.77
N ASN A 55 2.42 3.38 8.66
CA ASN A 55 3.45 4.37 8.37
C ASN A 55 3.68 4.52 6.85
N GLY A 56 4.52 5.47 6.48
CA GLY A 56 5.00 5.63 5.11
C GLY A 56 5.97 4.54 4.67
N ALA A 57 6.21 4.46 3.36
CA ALA A 57 7.03 3.42 2.78
C ALA A 57 8.50 3.50 3.22
N PRO A 58 9.20 2.36 3.36
CA PRO A 58 10.65 2.35 3.46
C PRO A 58 11.25 2.71 2.09
N VAL A 59 11.80 3.91 1.99
CA VAL A 59 12.49 4.41 0.79
C VAL A 59 13.94 4.66 1.15
N CYS A 60 14.84 4.02 0.42
CA CYS A 60 16.28 4.21 0.53
C CYS A 60 16.65 5.49 -0.24
N THR A 61 16.83 6.62 0.45
CA THR A 61 17.37 7.85 -0.14
C THR A 61 18.67 8.21 0.56
N GLY A 62 19.65 8.73 -0.19
CA GLY A 62 21.00 9.01 0.32
C GLY A 62 21.07 10.08 1.42
N ASP A 63 19.99 10.84 1.62
CA ASP A 63 19.91 11.96 2.59
C ASP A 63 19.28 11.56 3.93
N ILE A 64 18.75 10.34 4.05
CA ILE A 64 18.35 9.75 5.34
C ILE A 64 19.56 8.92 5.78
N PRO A 65 19.99 8.93 7.07
CA PRO A 65 21.13 8.15 7.54
C PRO A 65 20.93 6.65 7.26
N ALA A 66 21.31 6.24 6.06
CA ALA A 66 20.98 4.98 5.42
C ALA A 66 21.84 3.83 5.96
N ALA A 67 22.77 4.09 6.88
CA ALA A 67 23.77 3.12 7.27
C ALA A 67 23.24 2.04 8.23
N GLU A 68 22.23 2.31 9.06
CA GLU A 68 21.67 1.29 9.97
C GLU A 68 20.26 0.79 9.57
N LEU A 69 19.56 1.48 8.67
CA LEU A 69 18.19 1.13 8.25
C LEU A 69 18.06 0.48 6.85
N CYS A 70 19.07 0.58 5.98
CA CYS A 70 19.04 0.05 4.60
C CYS A 70 19.43 -1.43 4.48
N SER A 71 19.27 -2.22 5.55
CA SER A 71 19.21 -3.68 5.45
C SER A 71 17.82 -4.17 5.02
N VAL A 72 16.85 -3.26 4.83
CA VAL A 72 15.46 -3.55 4.46
C VAL A 72 15.23 -3.33 2.96
N ARG A 73 14.48 -4.24 2.33
CA ARG A 73 14.04 -4.15 0.93
C ARG A 73 13.28 -2.84 0.67
N CYS A 74 13.84 -1.96 -0.15
CA CYS A 74 13.32 -0.60 -0.40
C CYS A 74 12.50 -0.49 -1.69
N GLY A 75 11.47 -1.32 -1.86
CA GLY A 75 10.61 -1.30 -3.06
C GLY A 75 9.51 -0.24 -3.08
N GLY A 76 9.35 0.48 -1.96
CA GLY A 76 8.23 1.39 -1.69
C GLY A 76 8.37 2.78 -2.32
N SER A 77 7.33 3.59 -2.23
CA SER A 77 7.32 4.98 -2.70
C SER A 77 6.39 5.83 -1.84
N ASN A 78 6.85 7.03 -1.48
CA ASN A 78 6.05 8.06 -0.82
C ASN A 78 5.65 9.20 -1.78
N GLY A 79 5.77 8.98 -3.10
CA GLY A 79 5.51 10.01 -4.10
C GLY A 79 6.46 11.21 -3.97
N MET A 80 5.91 12.42 -3.97
CA MET A 80 6.66 13.68 -3.83
C MET A 80 6.90 14.08 -2.36
N LEU A 81 6.52 13.23 -1.39
CA LEU A 81 6.63 13.56 0.03
C LEU A 81 8.06 13.31 0.53
N ARG A 82 8.57 14.23 1.35
CA ARG A 82 9.90 14.13 1.97
C ARG A 82 9.90 13.04 3.03
N GLY A 83 10.98 12.26 3.11
CA GLY A 83 11.21 11.28 4.17
C GLY A 83 10.63 9.89 3.88
N SER A 84 10.73 9.03 4.89
CA SER A 84 10.33 7.62 4.83
C SER A 84 9.92 7.11 6.21
N LYS A 85 9.60 5.81 6.30
CA LYS A 85 9.48 5.12 7.59
C LYS A 85 10.64 5.52 8.53
N MET A 86 10.32 5.77 9.80
CA MET A 86 11.24 6.26 10.84
C MET A 86 11.59 7.75 10.76
N THR A 87 10.85 8.54 9.99
CA THR A 87 11.02 10.00 9.95
C THR A 87 9.70 10.71 10.22
N ASP A 88 9.76 11.88 10.85
CA ASP A 88 8.57 12.72 11.12
C ASP A 88 8.19 13.61 9.92
N TRP A 89 8.88 13.46 8.79
CA TRP A 89 8.50 14.13 7.56
C TRP A 89 7.25 13.48 6.95
N GLU A 90 6.55 14.21 6.08
CA GLU A 90 5.30 13.74 5.45
C GLU A 90 5.37 12.33 4.86
N GLY A 91 6.50 11.95 4.26
CA GLY A 91 6.70 10.61 3.69
C GLY A 91 6.84 9.50 4.74
N GLY A 92 7.03 9.82 6.02
CA GLY A 92 7.02 8.86 7.12
C GLY A 92 5.67 8.75 7.84
N VAL A 93 4.94 9.86 7.96
CA VAL A 93 3.71 9.95 8.79
C VAL A 93 2.42 10.14 8.00
N ARG A 94 2.46 10.67 6.77
CA ARG A 94 1.26 10.81 5.92
C ARG A 94 0.96 9.49 5.21
N GLY A 95 -0.08 8.81 5.68
CA GLY A 95 -0.55 7.55 5.10
C GLY A 95 -1.65 7.71 4.05
N LEU A 96 -1.84 6.66 3.24
CA LEU A 96 -3.07 6.47 2.46
C LEU A 96 -4.24 6.29 3.42
N ALA A 97 -5.38 6.90 3.12
CA ALA A 97 -6.65 6.60 3.76
C ALA A 97 -7.76 6.59 2.70
N VAL A 98 -8.47 5.46 2.61
CA VAL A 98 -9.66 5.31 1.75
C VAL A 98 -10.82 4.91 2.65
N VAL A 99 -11.92 5.65 2.55
CA VAL A 99 -13.16 5.37 3.26
C VAL A 99 -14.22 4.97 2.22
N SER A 100 -14.88 3.85 2.44
CA SER A 100 -15.94 3.33 1.56
C SER A 100 -16.97 2.53 2.35
N GLY A 101 -17.82 1.77 1.67
CA GLY A 101 -18.84 0.92 2.28
C GLY A 101 -20.25 1.52 2.26
N GLY A 102 -21.21 0.70 2.68
CA GLY A 102 -22.65 0.91 2.69
C GLY A 102 -23.20 2.13 3.42
N VAL A 103 -22.43 2.65 4.37
CA VAL A 103 -22.88 3.74 5.24
C VAL A 103 -22.37 5.11 4.77
N VAL A 104 -21.41 5.12 3.85
CA VAL A 104 -20.88 6.36 3.28
C VAL A 104 -21.93 6.93 2.30
N PRO A 105 -22.23 8.25 2.32
CA PRO A 105 -23.16 8.86 1.37
C PRO A 105 -22.76 8.56 -0.08
N SER A 106 -23.72 8.27 -0.96
CA SER A 106 -23.45 7.86 -2.34
C SER A 106 -22.63 8.88 -3.14
N GLY A 107 -22.79 10.18 -2.88
CA GLY A 107 -21.98 11.24 -3.49
C GLY A 107 -20.56 11.39 -2.91
N ARG A 108 -20.17 10.53 -1.97
CA ARG A 108 -18.85 10.51 -1.31
C ARG A 108 -18.24 9.11 -1.21
N ARG A 109 -18.83 8.12 -1.90
CA ARG A 109 -18.30 6.76 -1.98
C ARG A 109 -17.25 6.59 -3.06
#